data_AF-A0A2A6B4X4-F1
#
_entry.id   AF-A0A2A6B4X4-F1
#
_cell.length_a   1.000
_cell.length_b   1.000
_cell.length_c   1.000
_cell.angle_alpha   90.00
_cell.angle_beta   90.00
_cell.angle_gamma   90.00
#
_symmetry.space_group_name_H-M   'P 1'
#
loop_
_entity.id
_entity.type
_entity.pdbx_description
1 polymer ?
#
loop_
_entity_poly.entity_id
_entity_poly.type
_entity_poly.pdbx_seq_one_letter_code
_entity_poly.pdbx_strand_id
1 'polypeptide(L)'
;MADRDFVIRAAQGEKFRAATAEKIMTEVVAEQLAGEIFSMLTVEDLGRKISDAINQRLKDLNLPRYKFIVQVMIGESRGQGVHAMSQCVWDADVDGMATINYNLNNIWCQATAFAIFTY
;
A
#
# COMPACT_ATOMS: atom_id res chain seq x y z
N MET A 1 1.63 -25.61 22.89
CA MET A 1 0.25 -25.43 22.37
C MET A 1 0.09 -23.94 22.11
N ALA A 2 0.01 -23.51 20.85
CA ALA A 2 -0.25 -22.10 20.56
C ALA A 2 -1.73 -21.84 20.87
N ASP A 3 -1.97 -20.99 21.85
CA ASP A 3 -3.29 -20.52 22.23
C ASP A 3 -3.93 -19.84 21.03
N ARG A 4 -4.98 -20.44 20.47
CA ARG A 4 -5.72 -19.87 19.34
C ARG A 4 -6.92 -19.14 19.90
N ASP A 5 -6.67 -17.95 20.44
CA ASP A 5 -7.72 -16.99 20.72
C ASP A 5 -8.31 -16.53 19.39
N PHE A 6 -9.44 -17.15 19.03
CA PHE A 6 -10.24 -16.80 17.86
C PHE A 6 -10.92 -15.46 18.11
N VAL A 7 -10.37 -14.40 17.51
CA VAL A 7 -10.90 -13.04 17.60
C VAL A 7 -11.55 -12.72 16.27
N ILE A 8 -12.86 -12.46 16.28
CA ILE A 8 -13.63 -12.19 15.05
C ILE A 8 -13.60 -10.69 14.70
N ARG A 9 -13.24 -9.82 15.66
CA ARG A 9 -13.27 -8.36 15.48
C ARG A 9 -12.03 -7.72 16.08
N ALA A 10 -11.37 -6.86 15.31
CA ALA A 10 -10.31 -6.00 15.82
C ALA A 10 -10.87 -5.02 16.88
N ALA A 11 -10.12 -4.83 17.96
CA ALA A 11 -10.41 -3.77 18.92
C ALA A 11 -10.31 -2.39 18.25
N GLN A 12 -11.00 -1.38 18.78
CA GLN A 12 -11.11 -0.05 18.14
C GLN A 12 -9.74 0.62 17.85
N GLY A 13 -8.72 0.33 18.66
CA GLY A 13 -7.35 0.82 18.48
C GLY A 13 -6.50 -0.01 17.52
N GLU A 14 -6.94 -1.23 17.19
CA GLU A 14 -6.19 -2.20 16.37
C GLU A 14 -6.78 -2.33 14.96
N LYS A 15 -7.83 -1.57 14.64
CA LYS A 15 -8.43 -1.55 13.31
C LYS A 15 -7.52 -0.86 12.31
N PHE A 16 -7.40 -1.46 11.13
CA PHE A 16 -6.80 -0.80 9.98
C PHE A 16 -7.58 0.48 9.64
N ARG A 17 -6.84 1.56 9.33
CA ARG A 17 -7.41 2.86 8.94
C ARG A 17 -6.82 3.28 7.60
N ALA A 18 -7.66 3.29 6.56
CA ALA A 18 -7.25 3.64 5.20
C ALA A 18 -6.54 5.00 5.14
N ALA A 19 -7.10 6.04 5.76
CA ALA A 19 -6.50 7.38 5.77
C ALA A 19 -5.07 7.42 6.37
N THR A 20 -4.82 6.64 7.43
CA THR A 20 -3.47 6.53 8.01
C THR A 20 -2.51 5.86 7.04
N ALA A 21 -2.95 4.77 6.39
CA ALA A 21 -2.17 4.07 5.39
C ALA A 21 -1.91 4.95 4.16
N GLU A 22 -2.89 5.70 3.66
CA GLU A 22 -2.75 6.64 2.54
C GLU A 22 -1.70 7.70 2.82
N LYS A 23 -1.70 8.27 4.03
CA LYS A 23 -0.67 9.22 4.46
C LYS A 23 0.73 8.59 4.43
N ILE A 24 0.90 7.42 5.04
CA ILE A 24 2.16 6.68 5.07
C ILE A 24 2.65 6.37 3.64
N MET A 25 1.76 5.85 2.81
CA MET A 25 2.08 5.52 1.42
C MET A 25 2.48 6.76 0.63
N THR A 26 1.80 7.89 0.84
CA THR A 26 2.12 9.15 0.15
C THR A 26 3.50 9.66 0.53
N GLU A 27 3.85 9.61 1.81
CA GLU A 27 5.19 9.97 2.30
C GLU A 27 6.26 9.07 1.68
N VAL A 28 6.07 7.74 1.70
CA VAL A 28 7.03 6.79 1.10
C VAL A 28 7.21 7.04 -0.39
N VAL A 29 6.11 7.18 -1.15
CA VAL A 29 6.19 7.39 -2.60
C VAL A 29 6.85 8.72 -2.92
N ALA A 30 6.55 9.79 -2.17
CA ALA A 30 7.18 11.09 -2.35
C ALA A 30 8.69 11.04 -2.08
N GLU A 31 9.12 10.35 -1.01
CA GLU A 31 10.54 10.18 -0.67
C GLU A 31 11.30 9.37 -1.74
N GLN A 32 10.71 8.26 -2.22
CA GLN A 32 11.36 7.36 -3.17
C GLN A 32 11.41 7.92 -4.60
N LEU A 33 10.45 8.78 -4.98
CA LEU A 33 10.43 9.41 -6.30
C LEU A 33 11.14 10.77 -6.34
N ALA A 34 11.50 11.33 -5.19
CA ALA A 34 12.15 12.64 -5.13
C ALA A 34 13.48 12.64 -5.92
N GLY A 35 13.51 13.41 -7.00
CA GLY A 35 14.70 13.53 -7.86
C GLY A 35 14.90 12.37 -8.85
N GLU A 36 13.99 11.40 -8.89
CA GLU A 36 14.05 10.30 -9.85
C GLU A 36 13.70 10.76 -11.27
N ILE A 37 14.36 10.15 -12.24
CA ILE A 37 14.08 10.30 -13.68
C ILE A 37 13.67 8.92 -14.20
N PHE A 38 12.57 8.88 -14.96
CA PHE A 38 12.06 7.63 -15.49
C PHE A 38 13.12 6.91 -16.33
N SER A 39 13.38 5.64 -16.01
CA SER A 39 14.25 4.75 -16.78
C SER A 39 13.72 3.33 -16.75
N MET A 40 13.58 2.73 -17.94
CA MET A 40 13.15 1.33 -18.08
C MET A 40 14.12 0.35 -17.41
N LEU A 41 15.37 0.75 -17.17
CA LEU A 41 16.38 -0.08 -16.51
C LEU A 41 16.24 -0.11 -14.99
N THR A 42 15.65 0.92 -14.38
CA THR A 42 15.57 1.08 -12.92
C THR A 42 14.15 1.03 -12.37
N VAL A 43 13.13 1.13 -13.23
CA VAL A 43 11.72 1.21 -12.81
C VAL A 43 11.23 -0.02 -12.05
N GLU A 44 11.72 -1.22 -12.39
CA GLU A 44 11.36 -2.46 -11.68
C GLU A 44 11.89 -2.44 -10.24
N ASP A 45 13.17 -2.12 -10.07
CA ASP A 45 13.80 -1.99 -8.76
C ASP A 45 13.16 -0.87 -7.93
N LEU A 46 12.80 0.25 -8.57
CA LEU A 46 12.10 1.37 -7.93
C LEU A 46 10.71 0.94 -7.43
N GLY A 47 9.94 0.22 -8.24
CA GLY A 47 8.65 -0.34 -7.86
C GLY A 47 8.75 -1.27 -6.66
N ARG A 48 9.75 -2.16 -6.67
CA ARG A 48 10.04 -3.07 -5.56
C ARG A 48 10.44 -2.32 -4.28
N LYS A 49 11.33 -1.32 -4.39
CA LYS A 49 11.76 -0.49 -3.24
C LYS A 49 10.57 0.21 -2.60
N ILE A 50 9.69 0.80 -3.41
CA ILE A 50 8.47 1.46 -2.94
C ILE A 50 7.54 0.45 -2.25
N SER A 51 7.29 -0.72 -2.88
CA SER A 51 6.40 -1.73 -2.29
C SER A 51 6.94 -2.26 -0.96
N ASP A 52 8.24 -2.52 -0.87
CA ASP A 52 8.90 -3.02 0.34
C ASP A 52 8.88 -1.96 1.46
N ALA A 53 9.17 -0.70 1.14
CA ALA A 53 9.16 0.40 2.09
C ALA A 53 7.74 0.69 2.63
N ILE A 54 6.72 0.68 1.77
CA ILE A 54 5.32 0.80 2.20
C ILE A 54 4.97 -0.36 3.14
N ASN A 55 5.27 -1.60 2.74
CA ASN A 55 4.95 -2.78 3.53
C ASN A 55 5.64 -2.74 4.91
N GLN A 56 6.88 -2.28 4.99
CA GLN A 56 7.58 -2.07 6.25
C GLN A 56 6.90 -1.03 7.13
N ARG A 57 6.61 0.18 6.61
CA ARG A 57 5.94 1.23 7.41
C ARG A 57 4.53 0.84 7.85
N LEU A 58 3.81 0.05 7.06
CA LEU A 58 2.50 -0.48 7.47
C LEU A 58 2.64 -1.50 8.61
N LYS A 59 3.69 -2.33 8.62
CA LYS A 59 3.97 -3.25 9.73
C LYS A 59 4.34 -2.49 11.02
N ASP A 60 4.96 -1.33 10.91
CA ASP A 60 5.30 -0.46 12.05
C ASP A 60 4.06 0.14 12.75
N LEU A 61 2.89 0.07 12.13
CA LEU A 61 1.61 0.37 12.80
C LEU A 61 1.28 -0.64 13.92
N ASN A 62 2.01 -1.75 13.98
CA ASN A 62 1.90 -2.78 15.00
C ASN A 62 0.46 -3.30 15.16
N LEU A 63 -0.16 -3.65 14.04
CA LEU A 63 -1.49 -4.27 13.97
C LEU A 63 -1.32 -5.80 13.87
N PRO A 64 -1.24 -6.54 14.99
CA PRO A 64 -0.75 -7.92 15.01
C PRO A 64 -1.65 -8.92 14.27
N ARG A 65 -2.94 -8.58 14.09
CA ARG A 65 -3.94 -9.40 13.41
C ARG A 65 -4.08 -9.07 11.92
N TYR A 66 -3.18 -8.29 11.35
CA TYR A 66 -3.24 -7.90 9.94
C TYR A 66 -2.04 -8.42 9.16
N LYS A 67 -2.33 -8.95 7.97
CA LYS A 67 -1.35 -9.16 6.91
C LYS A 67 -1.53 -8.09 5.85
N PHE A 68 -0.43 -7.49 5.41
CA PHE A 68 -0.43 -6.47 4.38
C PHE A 68 0.03 -7.03 3.04
N ILE A 69 -0.67 -6.64 1.98
CA ILE A 69 -0.29 -6.85 0.58
C ILE A 69 -0.17 -5.47 -0.05
N VAL A 70 0.92 -5.20 -0.76
CA VAL A 70 1.16 -3.91 -1.40
C VAL A 70 1.38 -4.14 -2.90
N GLN A 71 0.57 -3.47 -3.71
CA GLN A 71 0.72 -3.41 -5.16
C GLN A 71 1.20 -2.01 -5.55
N VAL A 72 2.24 -1.93 -6.37
CA VAL A 72 2.77 -0.67 -6.90
C VAL A 72 2.79 -0.76 -8.42
N MET A 73 2.25 0.25 -9.08
CA MET A 73 2.26 0.42 -10.54
C MET A 73 2.96 1.74 -10.85
N ILE A 74 4.02 1.68 -11.66
CA ILE A 74 4.80 2.85 -12.07
C ILE A 74 4.87 2.90 -13.58
N GLY A 75 4.78 4.09 -14.15
CA GLY A 75 5.01 4.30 -15.57
C GLY A 75 5.41 5.72 -15.90
N GLU A 76 5.86 5.90 -17.15
CA GLU A 76 6.16 7.22 -17.68
C GLU A 76 4.88 7.92 -18.13
N SER A 77 4.70 9.18 -17.77
CA SER A 77 3.61 10.04 -18.24
C SER A 77 4.01 10.75 -19.54
N ARG A 78 3.31 10.43 -20.63
CA ARG A 78 3.47 10.99 -21.98
C ARG A 78 2.16 11.51 -22.55
N GLY A 79 1.22 11.89 -21.68
CA GLY A 79 -0.10 12.40 -22.07
C GLY A 79 -1.18 11.32 -22.20
N GLN A 80 -0.91 10.08 -21.81
CA GLN A 80 -1.93 9.03 -21.71
C GLN A 80 -2.79 9.17 -20.45
N GLY A 81 -4.04 8.68 -20.52
CA GLY A 81 -4.87 8.45 -19.36
C GLY A 81 -4.72 7.02 -18.85
N VAL A 82 -4.47 6.85 -17.54
CA VAL A 82 -4.40 5.54 -16.88
C VAL A 82 -5.49 5.47 -15.83
N HIS A 83 -6.23 4.37 -15.80
CA HIS A 83 -7.20 4.07 -14.76
C HIS A 83 -6.99 2.63 -14.29
N ALA A 84 -6.65 2.45 -13.02
CA ALA A 84 -6.53 1.13 -12.41
C ALA A 84 -7.41 1.05 -11.16
N MET A 85 -8.14 -0.06 -11.08
CA MET A 85 -9.07 -0.36 -9.99
C MET A 85 -8.77 -1.74 -9.41
N SER A 86 -9.17 -1.97 -8.17
CA SER A 86 -9.10 -3.28 -7.53
C SER A 86 -10.48 -3.66 -7.02
N GLN A 87 -10.85 -4.93 -7.22
CA GLN A 87 -12.08 -5.51 -6.69
C GLN A 87 -11.70 -6.65 -5.73
N CYS A 88 -12.35 -6.69 -4.57
CA CYS A 88 -12.02 -7.63 -3.50
C CYS A 88 -13.29 -8.30 -2.97
N VAL A 89 -13.15 -9.55 -2.51
CA VAL A 89 -14.15 -10.27 -1.73
C VAL A 89 -13.53 -10.56 -0.38
N TRP A 90 -14.06 -9.94 0.67
CA TRP A 90 -13.45 -9.92 2.00
C TRP A 90 -14.47 -9.51 3.09
N ASP A 91 -14.08 -9.57 4.35
CA ASP A 91 -14.93 -9.17 5.48
C ASP A 91 -14.93 -7.62 5.62
N ALA A 92 -16.07 -7.01 5.35
CA ALA A 92 -16.22 -5.55 5.35
C ALA A 92 -16.05 -4.90 6.74
N ASP A 93 -16.11 -5.67 7.83
CA ASP A 93 -15.95 -5.15 9.19
C ASP A 93 -14.48 -5.00 9.61
N VAL A 94 -13.59 -5.82 9.04
CA VAL A 94 -12.19 -5.95 9.49
C VAL A 94 -11.16 -5.76 8.39
N ASP A 95 -11.43 -6.17 7.15
CA ASP A 95 -10.51 -6.01 6.04
C ASP A 95 -10.58 -4.59 5.44
N GLY A 96 -9.55 -4.15 4.74
CA GLY A 96 -9.54 -2.80 4.18
C GLY A 96 -8.52 -2.55 3.08
N MET A 97 -8.80 -1.52 2.27
CA MET A 97 -7.94 -1.04 1.19
C MET A 97 -7.53 0.41 1.45
N ALA A 98 -6.35 0.78 0.95
CA ALA A 98 -5.95 2.16 0.77
C ALA A 98 -5.29 2.30 -0.60
N THR A 99 -5.65 3.32 -1.37
CA THR A 99 -5.08 3.57 -2.71
C THR A 99 -4.65 5.01 -2.83
N ILE A 100 -3.44 5.23 -3.34
CA ILE A 100 -2.93 6.56 -3.66
C ILE A 100 -2.49 6.64 -5.12
N ASN A 101 -2.63 7.83 -5.69
CA ASN A 101 -2.09 8.20 -6.99
C ASN A 101 -1.12 9.37 -6.79
N TYR A 102 0.09 9.22 -7.30
CA TYR A 102 1.14 10.22 -7.18
C TYR A 102 1.76 10.50 -8.55
N ASN A 103 1.98 11.77 -8.85
CA ASN A 103 2.58 12.20 -10.11
C ASN A 103 3.74 13.15 -9.81
N LEU A 104 4.87 12.91 -10.44
CA LEU A 104 6.05 13.77 -10.34
C LEU A 104 6.74 13.83 -11.69
N ASN A 105 6.83 15.03 -12.27
CA ASN A 105 7.37 15.24 -13.61
C ASN A 105 6.68 14.32 -14.64
N ASN A 106 7.45 13.45 -15.29
CA ASN A 106 6.97 12.46 -16.26
C ASN A 106 6.84 11.06 -15.64
N ILE A 107 6.71 10.92 -14.32
CA ILE A 107 6.47 9.64 -13.65
C ILE A 107 5.10 9.69 -13.00
N TRP A 108 4.28 8.67 -13.27
CA TRP A 108 3.08 8.39 -12.50
C TRP A 108 3.30 7.12 -11.68
N CYS A 109 2.77 7.10 -10.47
CA CYS A 109 2.83 5.96 -9.55
C CYS A 109 1.48 5.81 -8.87
N GLN A 110 0.90 4.62 -8.95
CA GLN A 110 -0.25 4.21 -8.17
C GLN A 110 0.19 3.12 -7.18
N ALA A 111 -0.10 3.32 -5.90
CA ALA A 111 0.15 2.32 -4.87
C ALA A 111 -1.16 1.95 -4.17
N THR A 112 -1.39 0.65 -4.01
CA THR A 112 -2.56 0.09 -3.32
C THR A 112 -2.08 -0.85 -2.22
N ALA A 113 -2.53 -0.62 -0.99
CA ALA A 113 -2.32 -1.51 0.13
C ALA A 113 -3.64 -2.21 0.50
N PHE A 114 -3.56 -3.51 0.74
CA PHE A 114 -4.64 -4.34 1.25
C PHE A 114 -4.25 -4.83 2.65
N ALA A 115 -5.14 -4.64 3.61
CA ALA A 115 -5.02 -5.12 4.97
C ALA A 115 -6.02 -6.25 5.18
N ILE A 116 -5.50 -7.47 5.36
CA ILE A 116 -6.30 -8.69 5.53
C ILE A 116 -6.19 -9.15 6.99
N PHE A 117 -7.33 -9.24 7.67
CA PHE A 117 -7.44 -9.65 9.05
C PHE A 117 -7.23 -11.17 9.19
N THR A 118 -6.52 -11.57 10.25
CA THR A 118 -6.20 -12.97 10.54
C THR A 118 -6.92 -13.42 11.81
N TYR A 119 -7.86 -14.35 11.64
CA TYR A 119 -8.68 -14.96 12.69
C TYR A 119 -7.89 -15.97 13.55
#